data_AF-A0A219ARD4-F1
#
_entry.id   AF-A0A219ARD4-F1
#
_cell.length_a   1.000
_cell.length_b   1.000
_cell.length_c   1.000
_cell.angle_alpha   90.00
_cell.angle_beta   90.00
_cell.angle_gamma   90.00
#
_symmetry.space_group_name_H-M   'P 1'
#
loop_
_entity.id
_entity.type
_entity.pdbx_description
1 polymer ?
#
loop_
_entity_poly.entity_id
_entity_poly.type
_entity_poly.pdbx_seq_one_letter_code
_entity_poly.pdbx_strand_id
1 'polypeptide(L)'
;MDQYFTYEARLASFQKSSKKRGSTAGGRSKALNWPHKQIAPANVRLAKAGFYFEPYPENPDNCVCFLCGKGLDGWEDGDDPLEEHLRHAPQCGWAIVAAIEAEVDEYTNQDPSLPHMIEARKATFAGKWPHEGRKGWKCKTKQVTC
;
A
#
# COMPACT_ATOMS: atom_id res chain seq x y z
N MET A 1 -5.55 10.82 -6.59
CA MET A 1 -5.45 9.85 -5.47
C MET A 1 -4.89 8.50 -5.89
N ASP A 2 -4.68 8.20 -7.18
CA ASP A 2 -4.27 6.85 -7.63
C ASP A 2 -2.77 6.64 -7.87
N GLN A 3 -1.94 7.63 -7.50
CA GLN A 3 -0.50 7.62 -7.84
C GLN A 3 0.23 6.36 -7.35
N TYR A 4 -0.18 5.78 -6.21
CA TYR A 4 0.47 4.64 -5.57
C TYR A 4 -0.36 3.34 -5.62
N PHE A 5 -1.33 3.29 -6.54
CA PHE A 5 -2.17 2.10 -6.69
C PHE A 5 -1.39 0.90 -7.23
N THR A 6 -0.44 1.13 -8.14
CA THR A 6 0.42 0.06 -8.67
C THR A 6 1.57 -0.26 -7.72
N TYR A 7 1.97 -1.53 -7.71
CA TYR A 7 3.10 -1.99 -6.90
C TYR A 7 4.39 -1.27 -7.27
N GLU A 8 4.62 -1.03 -8.56
CA GLU A 8 5.81 -0.35 -9.07
C GLU A 8 5.87 1.10 -8.58
N ALA A 9 4.74 1.79 -8.54
CA ALA A 9 4.70 3.17 -8.06
C ALA A 9 4.98 3.26 -6.55
N ARG A 10 4.46 2.30 -5.76
CA ARG A 10 4.81 2.19 -4.34
C ARG A 10 6.30 1.92 -4.15
N LEU A 11 6.86 0.95 -4.87
CA LEU A 11 8.27 0.62 -4.77
C LEU A 11 9.18 1.79 -5.20
N ALA A 12 8.78 2.52 -6.24
CA ALA A 12 9.50 3.69 -6.73
C ALA A 12 9.56 4.85 -5.71
N SER A 13 8.58 4.95 -4.79
CA SER A 13 8.59 5.98 -3.75
C SER A 13 9.81 5.89 -2.81
N PHE A 14 10.35 4.69 -2.62
CA PHE A 14 11.55 4.45 -1.80
C PHE A 14 12.86 4.71 -2.57
N GLN A 15 12.80 4.90 -3.89
CA GLN A 15 13.98 5.16 -4.70
C GLN A 15 14.39 6.63 -4.59
N LYS A 16 15.70 6.87 -4.51
CA LYS A 16 16.26 8.23 -4.46
C LYS A 16 15.70 9.02 -5.64
N SER A 17 15.10 10.18 -5.36
CA SER A 17 14.74 11.13 -6.41
C SER A 17 16.03 11.60 -7.11
N SER A 18 16.38 10.94 -8.23
CA SER A 18 17.40 11.44 -9.14
C SER A 18 16.83 12.72 -9.75
N LYS A 19 17.12 13.87 -9.13
CA LYS A 19 16.77 15.17 -9.68
C LYS A 19 17.23 15.25 -11.14
N LYS A 20 16.28 15.29 -12.08
CA LYS A 20 16.53 15.90 -13.39
C LYS A 20 16.85 17.37 -13.11
N ARG A 21 18.04 17.82 -13.53
CA ARG A 21 18.52 19.20 -13.35
C ARG A 21 17.55 20.18 -14.02
N GLY A 22 16.65 20.77 -13.24
CA GLY A 22 15.91 21.98 -13.57
C GLY A 22 16.37 23.08 -12.61
N SER A 23 16.95 24.14 -13.17
CA SER A 23 17.44 25.31 -12.45
C SER A 23 16.32 26.33 -12.29
N THR A 24 15.83 26.51 -11.07
CA THR A 24 15.25 27.77 -10.60
C THR A 24 15.46 27.88 -9.10
N ALA A 25 15.97 29.02 -8.68
CA ALA A 25 16.31 29.34 -7.30
C ALA A 25 15.03 29.59 -6.50
N GLY A 26 14.76 28.71 -5.55
CA GLY A 26 13.74 28.82 -4.51
C GLY A 26 14.12 27.81 -3.44
N GLY A 27 14.09 28.21 -2.16
CA GLY A 27 14.60 27.44 -1.02
C GLY A 27 14.27 25.95 -1.10
N ARG A 28 15.28 25.11 -1.37
CA ARG A 28 15.11 23.67 -1.48
C ARG A 28 14.95 23.10 -0.08
N SER A 29 13.75 22.68 0.29
CA SER A 29 13.61 21.62 1.28
C SER A 29 14.44 20.41 0.80
N LYS A 30 15.31 19.87 1.67
CA LYS A 30 16.06 18.66 1.34
C LYS A 30 15.03 17.53 1.19
N ALA A 31 14.99 16.90 0.02
CA ALA A 31 14.20 15.69 -0.15
C ALA A 31 14.73 14.64 0.85
N LEU A 32 13.87 14.21 1.77
CA LEU A 32 14.18 13.14 2.70
C LEU A 32 14.23 11.83 1.90
N ASN A 33 15.25 11.03 2.18
CA ASN A 33 15.40 9.71 1.57
C ASN A 33 15.16 8.67 2.65
N TRP A 34 14.72 7.48 2.26
CA TRP A 34 14.57 6.35 3.16
C TRP A 34 15.85 6.18 4.02
N PRO A 35 15.75 6.30 5.36
CA PRO A 35 16.93 6.37 6.22
C PRO A 35 17.54 4.98 6.49
N HIS A 36 16.75 3.92 6.34
CA HIS A 36 17.12 2.57 6.75
C HIS A 36 17.77 1.77 5.62
N LYS A 37 19.08 1.87 5.48
CA LYS A 37 19.86 1.17 4.42
C LYS A 37 19.97 -0.34 4.67
N GLN A 38 19.99 -0.73 5.93
CA GLN A 38 20.14 -2.11 6.39
C GLN A 38 18.84 -2.92 6.25
N ILE A 39 17.70 -2.25 6.24
CA ILE A 39 16.41 -2.90 5.97
C ILE A 39 16.22 -3.06 4.45
N ALA A 40 17.24 -3.59 3.75
CA ALA A 40 17.17 -3.97 2.35
C ALA A 40 17.00 -5.50 2.31
N PRO A 41 15.80 -6.02 1.99
CA PRO A 41 14.86 -5.52 1.00
C PRO A 41 13.51 -5.02 1.55
N ALA A 42 13.42 -4.34 2.70
CA ALA A 42 12.12 -3.88 3.23
C ALA A 42 11.39 -2.91 2.34
N ASN A 43 12.03 -2.16 1.44
CA ASN A 43 11.29 -1.38 0.44
C ASN A 43 10.35 -2.28 -0.39
N VAL A 44 10.77 -3.51 -0.68
CA VAL A 44 9.95 -4.52 -1.36
C VAL A 44 8.85 -5.04 -0.45
N ARG A 45 9.14 -5.32 0.82
CA ARG A 45 8.14 -5.82 1.80
C ARG A 45 7.10 -4.75 2.12
N LEU A 46 7.51 -3.52 2.39
CA LEU A 46 6.66 -2.34 2.59
C LEU A 46 5.74 -2.13 1.38
N ALA A 47 6.31 -2.08 0.17
CA ALA A 47 5.51 -1.92 -1.06
C ALA A 47 4.52 -3.07 -1.29
N LYS A 48 4.87 -4.31 -0.94
CA LYS A 48 3.97 -5.47 -1.00
C LYS A 48 2.84 -5.36 0.03
N ALA A 49 3.16 -4.98 1.26
CA ALA A 49 2.19 -4.71 2.33
C ALA A 49 1.28 -3.50 2.04
N GLY A 50 1.53 -2.75 0.96
CA GLY A 50 0.69 -1.65 0.50
C GLY A 50 1.22 -0.26 0.88
N PHE A 51 2.42 -0.16 1.46
CA PHE A 51 3.00 1.11 1.85
C PHE A 51 3.77 1.79 0.73
N TYR A 52 3.71 3.12 0.72
CA TYR A 52 4.62 3.99 -0.03
C TYR A 52 5.29 4.97 0.94
N PHE A 53 6.49 5.43 0.58
CA PHE A 53 7.28 6.34 1.39
C PHE A 53 6.74 7.78 1.29
N GLU A 54 6.40 8.37 2.43
CA GLU A 54 5.88 9.73 2.55
C GLU A 54 6.50 10.41 3.78
N PRO A 55 7.78 10.79 3.73
CA PRO A 55 8.50 11.28 4.90
C PRO A 55 8.09 12.70 5.29
N TYR A 56 8.03 12.95 6.59
CA TYR A 56 7.90 14.27 7.17
C TYR A 56 9.19 14.65 7.93
N PRO A 57 9.51 15.93 8.13
CA PRO A 57 10.69 16.33 8.91
C PRO A 57 10.73 15.73 10.33
N GLU A 58 9.57 15.55 10.95
CA GLU A 58 9.42 14.95 12.28
C GLU A 58 9.39 13.42 12.24
N ASN A 59 8.97 12.84 11.10
CA ASN A 59 8.77 11.40 10.89
C ASN A 59 9.49 10.97 9.59
N PRO A 60 10.84 10.84 9.62
CA PRO A 60 11.67 10.73 8.42
C PRO A 60 11.55 9.39 7.69
N ASP A 61 10.96 8.38 8.32
CA ASP A 61 10.71 7.04 7.78
C ASP A 61 9.21 6.71 7.65
N ASN A 62 8.33 7.73 7.67
CA ASN A 62 6.90 7.52 7.54
C ASN A 62 6.53 6.84 6.21
N CYS A 63 5.67 5.83 6.33
CA CYS A 63 5.15 5.01 5.25
C CYS A 63 3.62 4.97 5.32
N VAL A 64 2.93 5.20 4.19
CA VAL A 64 1.47 5.31 4.15
C VAL A 64 0.86 4.24 3.26
N CYS A 65 -0.19 3.59 3.73
CA CYS A 65 -0.93 2.61 2.92
C CYS A 65 -1.69 3.33 1.80
N PHE A 66 -1.52 2.88 0.55
CA PHE A 66 -2.22 3.47 -0.60
C PHE A 66 -3.75 3.30 -0.57
N LEU A 67 -4.26 2.32 0.19
CA LEU A 67 -5.68 1.99 0.23
C LEU A 67 -6.39 2.58 1.45
N CYS A 68 -5.92 2.28 2.66
CA CYS A 68 -6.57 2.74 3.88
C CYS A 68 -6.03 4.10 4.40
N GLY A 69 -4.91 4.58 3.85
CA GLY A 69 -4.28 5.84 4.26
C GLY A 69 -3.60 5.80 5.64
N LYS A 70 -3.48 4.62 6.27
CA LYS A 70 -2.77 4.48 7.55
C LYS A 70 -1.28 4.77 7.36
N GLY A 71 -0.77 5.79 8.07
CA GLY A 71 0.65 6.08 8.19
C GLY A 71 1.27 5.33 9.38
N LEU A 72 2.47 4.78 9.16
CA LEU A 72 3.32 4.13 10.16
C LEU A 72 4.77 4.60 9.98
N ASP A 73 5.43 4.90 11.09
CA ASP A 73 6.80 5.39 11.19
C ASP A 73 7.54 4.70 12.35
N GLY A 74 8.84 5.02 12.52
CA GLY A 74 9.65 4.40 13.58
C GLY A 74 9.99 2.94 13.30
N TRP A 75 10.25 2.60 12.04
CA TRP A 75 10.53 1.22 11.60
C TRP A 75 11.86 0.71 12.16
N GLU A 76 11.83 -0.46 12.77
CA GLU A 76 12.99 -1.14 13.37
C GLU A 76 13.44 -2.35 12.54
N ASP A 77 14.62 -2.88 12.86
CA ASP A 77 15.11 -4.11 12.23
C ASP A 77 14.35 -5.32 12.82
N GLY A 78 13.73 -6.10 11.95
CA GLY A 78 12.91 -7.26 12.32
C GLY A 78 11.41 -7.04 12.16
N ASP A 79 10.94 -5.79 12.02
CA ASP A 79 9.53 -5.51 11.78
C ASP A 79 9.04 -6.17 10.48
N ASP A 80 7.88 -6.83 10.54
CA ASP A 80 7.16 -7.29 9.36
C ASP A 80 6.10 -6.26 8.95
N PRO A 81 6.24 -5.60 7.79
CA PRO A 81 5.29 -4.57 7.36
C PRO A 81 3.84 -5.04 7.25
N LEU A 82 3.60 -6.30 6.92
CA LEU A 82 2.24 -6.83 6.81
C LEU A 82 1.63 -7.05 8.20
N GLU A 83 2.39 -7.60 9.13
CA GLU A 83 1.95 -7.72 10.53
C GLU A 83 1.67 -6.35 11.17
N GLU A 84 2.58 -5.39 10.97
CA GLU A 84 2.39 -3.99 11.37
C GLU A 84 1.10 -3.40 10.79
N HIS A 85 0.84 -3.64 9.51
CA HIS A 85 -0.37 -3.17 8.84
C HIS A 85 -1.64 -3.78 9.46
N LEU A 86 -1.66 -5.09 9.68
CA LEU A 86 -2.80 -5.79 10.26
C LEU A 86 -3.07 -5.34 11.70
N ARG A 87 -2.02 -5.13 12.49
CA ARG A 87 -2.15 -4.68 13.88
C ARG A 87 -2.70 -3.26 13.98
N HIS A 88 -2.24 -2.37 13.11
CA HIS A 88 -2.58 -0.95 13.19
C HIS A 88 -3.79 -0.54 12.32
N ALA A 89 -4.21 -1.38 11.37
CA ALA A 89 -5.40 -1.19 10.54
C ALA A 89 -6.02 -2.55 10.13
N PRO A 90 -6.59 -3.32 11.08
CA PRO A 90 -7.08 -4.68 10.82
C PRO A 90 -8.23 -4.74 9.81
N GLN A 91 -8.98 -3.64 9.65
CA GLN A 91 -10.04 -3.50 8.64
C GLN A 91 -9.55 -3.09 7.25
N CYS A 92 -8.23 -2.96 7.02
CA CYS A 92 -7.72 -2.59 5.70
C CYS A 92 -7.89 -3.75 4.72
N GLY A 93 -8.68 -3.54 3.65
CA GLY A 93 -8.92 -4.57 2.65
C GLY A 93 -7.65 -5.06 1.94
N TRP A 94 -6.64 -4.20 1.77
CA TRP A 94 -5.36 -4.63 1.20
C TRP A 94 -4.56 -5.49 2.19
N ALA A 95 -4.51 -5.11 3.47
CA ALA A 95 -3.81 -5.89 4.48
C ALA A 95 -4.40 -7.30 4.61
N ILE A 96 -5.74 -7.41 4.66
CA ILE A 96 -6.45 -8.69 4.70
C ILE A 96 -6.12 -9.55 3.47
N VAL A 97 -6.22 -8.97 2.26
CA VAL A 97 -5.93 -9.73 1.02
C VAL A 97 -4.47 -10.16 0.94
N ALA A 98 -3.54 -9.28 1.33
CA ALA A 98 -2.12 -9.60 1.38
C ALA A 98 -1.79 -10.67 2.43
N ALA A 99 -2.51 -10.71 3.56
CA ALA A 99 -2.38 -11.74 4.58
C ALA A 99 -2.80 -13.13 4.07
N ILE A 100 -3.87 -13.19 3.26
CA ILE A 100 -4.31 -14.42 2.60
C ILE A 100 -3.25 -14.88 1.59
N GLU A 101 -2.69 -13.98 0.78
CA GLU A 101 -1.62 -14.31 -0.18
C GLU A 101 -0.32 -14.75 0.52
N ALA A 102 -0.04 -14.21 1.70
CA ALA A 102 1.09 -14.58 2.54
C ALA A 102 0.83 -15.84 3.40
N GLU A 103 -0.31 -16.51 3.22
CA GLU A 103 -0.70 -17.71 3.96
C GLU A 103 -0.73 -17.55 5.49
N VAL A 104 -1.11 -16.37 5.98
CA VAL A 104 -1.27 -16.15 7.43
C VAL A 104 -2.49 -16.93 7.92
N ASP A 105 -2.26 -17.93 8.78
CA ASP A 105 -3.25 -18.91 9.26
C ASP A 105 -4.56 -18.29 9.75
N GLU A 106 -4.49 -17.14 10.45
CA GLU A 106 -5.67 -16.45 10.96
C GLU A 106 -6.62 -15.99 9.86
N TYR A 107 -6.12 -15.64 8.67
CA TYR A 107 -6.91 -15.07 7.57
C TYR A 107 -7.25 -16.11 6.50
N THR A 108 -6.39 -17.10 6.24
CA THR A 108 -6.62 -18.13 5.22
C THR A 108 -7.76 -19.08 5.57
N ASN A 109 -7.99 -19.32 6.86
CA ASN A 109 -9.01 -20.26 7.34
C ASN A 109 -10.39 -19.62 7.56
N GLN A 110 -10.56 -18.34 7.23
CA GLN A 110 -11.84 -17.65 7.41
C GLN A 110 -12.78 -17.90 6.24
N ASP A 111 -14.08 -18.01 6.53
CA ASP A 111 -15.11 -18.15 5.51
C ASP A 111 -15.12 -16.90 4.58
N PRO A 112 -14.87 -17.06 3.26
CA PRO A 112 -14.83 -15.94 2.32
C PRO A 112 -16.16 -15.18 2.18
N SER A 113 -17.28 -15.78 2.62
CA SER A 113 -18.61 -15.17 2.62
C SER A 113 -18.86 -14.25 3.81
N LEU A 114 -17.96 -14.21 4.80
CA LEU A 114 -18.09 -13.31 5.94
C LEU A 114 -18.11 -11.83 5.49
N PRO A 115 -18.89 -10.97 6.16
CA PRO A 115 -19.05 -9.57 5.76
C PRO A 115 -17.73 -8.82 5.58
N HIS A 116 -16.78 -8.97 6.50
CA HIS A 116 -15.49 -8.27 6.44
C HIS A 116 -14.60 -8.79 5.30
N MET A 117 -14.70 -10.07 4.93
CA MET A 117 -14.00 -10.63 3.77
C MET A 117 -14.59 -10.11 2.45
N ILE A 118 -15.91 -9.95 2.39
CA ILE A 118 -16.59 -9.31 1.25
C ILE A 118 -16.18 -7.83 1.15
N GLU A 119 -16.16 -7.11 2.27
CA GLU A 119 -15.75 -5.71 2.34
C GLU A 119 -14.29 -5.53 1.92
N ALA A 120 -13.37 -6.38 2.39
CA ALA A 120 -11.97 -6.38 1.99
C ALA A 120 -11.80 -6.54 0.48
N ARG A 121 -12.48 -7.54 -0.11
CA ARG A 121 -12.49 -7.77 -1.56
C ARG A 121 -13.07 -6.59 -2.34
N LYS A 122 -14.16 -6.00 -1.84
CA LYS A 122 -14.74 -4.78 -2.45
C LYS A 122 -13.78 -3.61 -2.38
N ALA A 123 -13.06 -3.42 -1.27
CA ALA A 123 -12.16 -2.29 -1.10
C ALA A 123 -10.98 -2.31 -2.09
N THR A 124 -10.43 -3.49 -2.39
CA THR A 124 -9.30 -3.62 -3.34
C THR A 124 -9.73 -3.54 -4.81
N PHE A 125 -11.00 -3.81 -5.11
CA PHE A 125 -11.48 -4.04 -6.48
C PHE A 125 -12.53 -3.05 -6.99
N ALA A 126 -13.45 -2.60 -6.12
CA ALA A 126 -14.61 -1.81 -6.52
C ALA A 126 -14.22 -0.40 -7.01
N GLY A 127 -14.79 0.04 -8.13
CA GLY A 127 -14.54 1.36 -8.72
C GLY A 127 -13.21 1.49 -9.48
N LYS A 128 -12.38 0.45 -9.47
CA LYS A 128 -11.08 0.42 -10.16
C LYS A 128 -10.98 -0.65 -11.25
N TRP A 129 -12.08 -1.34 -11.52
CA TRP A 129 -12.13 -2.35 -12.57
C TRP A 129 -12.01 -1.67 -13.95
N PRO A 130 -11.00 -2.00 -14.77
CA PRO A 130 -10.75 -1.29 -16.05
C PRO A 130 -11.87 -1.40 -17.08
N HIS A 131 -12.81 -2.33 -16.88
CA HIS A 131 -13.97 -2.53 -17.75
C HIS A 131 -15.25 -1.94 -17.18
N GLU A 132 -15.20 -1.30 -16.01
CA GLU A 132 -16.34 -0.61 -15.44
C GLU A 132 -16.79 0.52 -16.39
N GLY A 133 -18.07 0.53 -16.74
CA GLY A 133 -18.63 1.51 -17.69
C GLY A 133 -18.38 1.24 -19.18
N ARG A 134 -17.62 0.21 -19.58
CA ARG A 134 -17.41 -0.12 -21.00
C ARG A 134 -18.66 -0.71 -21.65
N LYS A 135 -19.09 -0.11 -22.78
CA LYS A 135 -20.25 -0.57 -23.57
C LYS A 135 -20.03 -2.00 -24.06
N GLY A 136 -20.99 -2.89 -23.81
CA GLY A 136 -20.94 -4.29 -24.22
C GLY A 136 -20.29 -5.26 -23.22
N TRP A 137 -19.64 -4.77 -22.16
CA TRP A 137 -19.11 -5.62 -21.11
C TRP A 137 -20.21 -6.02 -20.12
N LYS A 138 -20.51 -7.32 -20.02
CA LYS A 138 -21.61 -7.82 -19.19
C LYS A 138 -21.23 -7.97 -17.72
N CYS A 139 -20.01 -8.38 -17.41
CA CYS A 139 -19.55 -8.62 -16.03
C CYS A 139 -19.22 -7.31 -15.32
N LYS A 140 -20.16 -6.76 -14.57
CA LYS A 140 -19.97 -5.53 -13.78
C LYS A 140 -19.47 -5.88 -12.37
N THR A 141 -18.71 -4.97 -11.77
CA THR A 141 -18.21 -5.02 -10.38
C THR A 141 -19.33 -5.27 -9.37
N LYS A 142 -20.53 -4.76 -9.64
CA LYS A 142 -21.75 -4.97 -8.83
C LYS A 142 -22.31 -6.40 -8.86
N GLN A 143 -21.90 -7.22 -9.84
CA GLN A 143 -22.40 -8.59 -10.06
C GLN A 143 -21.40 -9.67 -9.63
N VAL A 144 -20.20 -9.28 -9.17
CA VAL A 144 -19.17 -10.21 -8.65
C VAL A 144 -19.09 -10.19 -7.12
N THR A 145 -19.97 -9.43 -6.48
CA THR A 145 -20.01 -9.26 -5.01
C THR A 145 -21.26 -9.85 -4.36
N CYS A 146 -21.95 -10.73 -5.08
CA CYS A 146 -23.10 -11.50 -4.63
C CYS A 146 -22.70 -12.94 -4.34
#